data_AF-A0A315TA75-F1
#
_entry.id   AF-A0A315TA75-F1
#
_cell.length_a   1.000
_cell.length_b   1.000
_cell.length_c   1.000
_cell.angle_alpha   90.00
_cell.angle_beta   90.00
_cell.angle_gamma   90.00
#
_symmetry.space_group_name_H-M   'P 1'
#
loop_
_entity.id
_entity.type
_entity.pdbx_description
1 polymer ?
#
loop_
_entity_poly.entity_id
_entity_poly.type
_entity_poly.pdbx_seq_one_letter_code
_entity_poly.pdbx_strand_id
1 'polypeptide(L)'
;MKIYSADTWTIEELTEQIDDAGRRTLVIPAADTKQAVLETFSKVLDFPEDDGVDLDALHDSLHDVADAVTDDGEAPVTFIWQVPAALRADRSFGVICETLQDAESYAGTSLAVIAVCL
;
A
#
# COMPACT_ATOMS: atom_id res chain seq x y z
N MET A 1 4.25 2.52 -8.83
CA MET A 1 4.31 3.18 -7.51
C MET A 1 4.87 4.57 -7.62
N LYS A 2 4.28 5.53 -6.89
CA LYS A 2 4.80 6.90 -6.71
C LYS A 2 5.39 7.08 -5.32
N ILE A 3 6.39 7.94 -5.17
CA ILE A 3 7.00 8.27 -3.87
C ILE A 3 7.02 9.80 -3.72
N TYR A 4 6.43 10.29 -2.63
CA TYR A 4 6.33 11.72 -2.29
C TYR A 4 6.97 12.02 -0.93
N SER A 5 7.27 13.30 -0.71
CA SER A 5 7.64 13.83 0.61
C SER A 5 6.41 14.43 1.29
N ALA A 6 6.27 14.22 2.60
CA ALA A 6 5.26 14.87 3.42
C ALA A 6 5.43 16.42 3.45
N ASP A 7 6.62 16.94 3.10
CA ASP A 7 6.84 18.39 2.92
C ASP A 7 6.12 18.96 1.69
N THR A 8 5.74 18.10 0.74
CA THR A 8 5.12 18.50 -0.53
C THR A 8 3.64 18.18 -0.58
N TRP A 9 3.24 17.04 -0.01
CA TRP A 9 1.86 16.55 -0.05
C TRP A 9 1.45 16.03 1.32
N THR A 10 0.35 16.56 1.86
CA THR A 10 -0.27 15.99 3.04
C THR A 10 -1.09 14.75 2.69
N ILE A 11 -1.34 13.87 3.67
CA ILE A 11 -2.20 12.70 3.49
C ILE A 11 -3.62 13.13 3.13
N GLU A 12 -4.12 14.21 3.73
CA GLU A 12 -5.45 14.78 3.47
C GLU A 12 -5.61 15.21 2.01
N GLU A 13 -4.68 16.02 1.49
CA GLU A 13 -4.69 16.46 0.09
C GLU A 13 -4.58 15.30 -0.91
N LEU A 14 -3.85 14.24 -0.56
CA LEU A 14 -3.76 13.04 -1.39
C LEU A 14 -5.08 12.25 -1.35
N THR A 15 -5.69 12.10 -0.18
CA THR A 15 -7.00 11.45 -0.03
C THR A 15 -8.08 12.18 -0.83
N GLU A 16 -8.14 13.52 -0.76
CA GLU A 16 -9.09 14.32 -1.55
C GLU A 16 -8.90 14.10 -3.06
N GLN A 17 -7.65 14.15 -3.55
CA GLN A 17 -7.38 13.91 -4.97
C GLN A 17 -7.72 12.49 -5.44
N ILE A 18 -7.55 11.50 -4.56
CA ILE A 18 -7.89 10.09 -4.86
C ILE A 18 -9.42 9.93 -4.92
N ASP A 19 -10.15 10.55 -3.99
CA ASP A 19 -11.62 10.54 -3.98
C ASP A 19 -12.21 11.26 -5.19
N ASP A 20 -11.68 12.45 -5.55
CA ASP A 20 -12.05 13.20 -6.77
C ASP A 20 -11.80 12.38 -8.06
N ALA A 21 -10.82 11.45 -8.03
CA ALA A 21 -10.56 10.52 -9.12
C ALA A 21 -11.48 9.28 -9.12
N GLY A 22 -12.44 9.20 -8.20
CA GLY A 22 -13.39 8.09 -8.04
C GLY A 22 -12.76 6.82 -7.50
N ARG A 23 -11.68 6.92 -6.73
CA ARG A 23 -10.94 5.79 -6.16
C ARG A 23 -11.12 5.72 -4.65
N ARG A 24 -11.11 4.50 -4.10
CA ARG A 24 -11.04 4.28 -2.65
C ARG A 24 -9.63 4.57 -2.15
N THR A 25 -9.54 5.15 -0.95
CA THR A 25 -8.25 5.36 -0.28
C THR A 25 -8.10 4.41 0.91
N LEU A 26 -6.97 3.71 0.98
CA LEU A 26 -6.54 2.98 2.18
C LEU A 26 -5.21 3.54 2.66
N VAL A 27 -5.20 4.09 3.88
CA VAL A 27 -3.98 4.64 4.49
C VAL A 27 -3.31 3.55 5.30
N ILE A 28 -2.03 3.27 5.00
CA ILE A 28 -1.18 2.35 5.75
C ILE A 28 -0.32 3.17 6.72
N PRO A 29 -0.56 3.08 8.04
CA PRO A 29 0.21 3.80 9.06
C PRO A 29 1.72 3.57 8.99
N ALA A 30 2.48 4.54 9.51
CA ALA A 30 3.93 4.44 9.59
C ALA A 30 4.36 3.34 10.56
N ALA A 31 5.37 2.57 10.16
CA ALA A 31 5.99 1.53 10.95
C ALA A 31 7.51 1.50 10.67
N ASP A 32 8.31 1.33 11.73
CA ASP A 32 9.77 1.55 11.65
C ASP A 32 10.57 0.29 11.27
N THR A 33 9.93 -0.88 11.21
CA THR A 33 10.59 -2.15 10.89
C THR A 33 9.83 -2.90 9.82
N LYS A 34 10.52 -3.75 9.05
CA LYS A 34 9.90 -4.63 8.05
C LYS A 34 8.70 -5.39 8.64
N GLN A 35 8.88 -6.03 9.80
CA GLN A 35 7.82 -6.83 10.42
C GLN A 35 6.61 -5.97 10.79
N ALA A 36 6.84 -4.81 11.41
CA ALA A 36 5.75 -3.91 11.79
C ALA A 36 5.01 -3.34 10.56
N VAL A 37 5.69 -3.13 9.43
CA VAL A 37 5.04 -2.76 8.17
C VAL A 37 4.12 -3.87 7.69
N LEU A 38 4.62 -5.11 7.65
CA LEU A 38 3.83 -6.27 7.22
C LEU A 38 2.60 -6.46 8.11
N GLU A 39 2.74 -6.33 9.43
CA GLU A 39 1.63 -6.36 10.38
C GLU A 39 0.62 -5.22 10.15
N THR A 40 1.10 -4.05 9.74
CA THR A 40 0.24 -2.90 9.46
C THR A 40 -0.57 -3.12 8.18
N PHE A 41 0.06 -3.61 7.12
CA PHE A 41 -0.65 -4.02 5.91
C PHE A 41 -1.67 -5.11 6.21
N SER A 42 -1.26 -6.15 6.94
CA SER A 42 -2.13 -7.27 7.34
C SER A 42 -3.40 -6.79 8.04
N LYS A 43 -3.28 -5.84 8.98
CA LYS A 43 -4.44 -5.26 9.68
C LYS A 43 -5.33 -4.40 8.80
N VAL A 44 -4.76 -3.63 7.87
CA VAL A 44 -5.55 -2.74 6.99
C VAL A 44 -6.26 -3.54 5.89
N LEU A 45 -5.61 -4.59 5.40
CA LEU A 45 -6.12 -5.47 4.35
C LEU A 45 -6.94 -6.64 4.89
N ASP A 46 -7.02 -6.80 6.21
CA ASP A 46 -7.72 -7.89 6.90
C ASP A 46 -7.25 -9.28 6.44
N PHE A 47 -5.93 -9.53 6.50
CA PHE A 47 -5.35 -10.82 6.08
C PHE A 47 -6.02 -11.98 6.83
N PRO A 48 -6.24 -13.13 6.17
CA PRO A 48 -6.68 -14.34 6.85
C PRO A 48 -5.70 -14.73 7.96
N GLU A 49 -6.20 -15.09 9.14
CA GLU A 49 -5.38 -15.38 10.32
C GLU A 49 -4.36 -16.54 10.11
N ASP A 50 -4.61 -17.41 9.12
CA ASP A 50 -3.82 -18.61 8.83
C ASP A 50 -2.62 -18.36 7.89
N ASP A 51 -2.56 -17.23 7.16
CA ASP A 51 -1.57 -17.00 6.08
C ASP A 51 -0.22 -16.47 6.57
N GLY A 52 -0.08 -16.20 7.88
CA GLY A 52 1.13 -15.60 8.43
C GLY A 52 1.31 -14.13 8.02
N VAL A 53 2.43 -13.53 8.43
CA VAL A 53 2.72 -12.11 8.19
C VAL A 53 4.12 -11.97 7.61
N ASP A 54 4.20 -12.17 6.29
CA ASP A 54 5.41 -12.05 5.49
C ASP A 54 5.15 -11.35 4.14
N LEU A 55 6.16 -11.31 3.27
CA LEU A 55 6.06 -10.62 1.96
C LEU A 55 5.20 -11.38 0.96
N ASP A 56 5.13 -12.71 1.07
CA ASP A 56 4.34 -13.54 0.16
C ASP A 56 2.86 -13.36 0.51
N ALA A 57 2.52 -13.41 1.80
CA ALA A 57 1.18 -13.09 2.29
C ALA A 57 0.73 -11.66 1.90
N LEU A 58 1.64 -10.68 1.95
CA LEU A 58 1.38 -9.33 1.47
C LEU A 58 1.10 -9.30 -0.03
N HIS A 59 1.94 -9.96 -0.82
CA HIS A 59 1.79 -10.01 -2.27
C HIS A 59 0.45 -10.62 -2.67
N ASP A 60 0.10 -11.76 -2.08
CA ASP A 60 -1.14 -12.49 -2.37
C ASP A 60 -2.37 -11.66 -1.99
N SER A 61 -2.34 -11.03 -0.83
CA SER A 61 -3.45 -10.16 -0.39
C SER A 61 -3.63 -8.93 -1.29
N LEU A 62 -2.55 -8.38 -1.86
CA LEU A 62 -2.66 -7.27 -2.82
C LEU A 62 -3.26 -7.73 -4.16
N HIS A 63 -2.98 -8.96 -4.57
CA HIS A 63 -3.61 -9.58 -5.73
C HIS A 63 -5.10 -9.80 -5.49
N ASP A 64 -5.49 -10.33 -4.32
CA ASP A 64 -6.90 -10.50 -3.96
C ASP A 64 -7.68 -9.17 -4.02
N VAL A 65 -7.08 -8.08 -3.54
CA VAL A 65 -7.68 -6.74 -3.65
C VAL A 65 -7.82 -6.29 -5.12
N ALA A 66 -6.82 -6.55 -5.96
CA ALA A 66 -6.87 -6.21 -7.37
C ALA A 66 -7.93 -7.03 -8.13
N ASP A 67 -8.08 -8.31 -7.77
CA ASP A 67 -9.08 -9.22 -8.33
C ASP A 67 -10.48 -8.81 -7.88
N ALA A 68 -10.70 -8.46 -6.62
CA ALA A 68 -12.01 -7.95 -6.16
C ALA A 68 -12.46 -6.70 -6.94
N VAL A 69 -11.56 -5.78 -7.26
CA VAL A 69 -11.88 -4.61 -8.11
C VAL A 69 -12.28 -5.04 -9.53
N THR A 70 -11.58 -6.04 -10.10
CA THR A 70 -11.77 -6.45 -11.49
C THR A 70 -13.00 -7.35 -11.66
N ASP A 71 -13.20 -8.27 -10.72
CA ASP A 71 -14.19 -9.34 -10.80
C ASP A 71 -15.51 -8.99 -10.09
N ASP A 72 -15.45 -8.32 -8.94
CA ASP A 72 -16.64 -7.92 -8.17
C ASP A 72 -17.11 -6.49 -8.49
N GLY A 73 -16.36 -5.77 -9.33
CA GLY A 73 -16.68 -4.42 -9.77
C GLY A 73 -16.54 -3.36 -8.67
N GLU A 74 -15.71 -3.60 -7.66
CA GLU A 74 -15.41 -2.59 -6.66
C GLU A 74 -14.71 -1.37 -7.28
N ALA A 75 -14.83 -0.20 -6.62
CA ALA A 75 -14.09 0.98 -7.07
C ALA A 75 -12.56 0.75 -6.94
N PRO A 76 -11.75 1.18 -7.92
CA PRO A 76 -10.30 1.05 -7.86
C PRO A 76 -9.73 1.66 -6.58
N VAL A 77 -8.65 1.09 -6.06
CA VAL A 77 -8.07 1.47 -4.77
C VAL A 77 -6.71 2.14 -4.96
N THR A 78 -6.42 3.12 -4.10
CA THR A 78 -5.08 3.68 -3.93
C THR A 78 -4.65 3.53 -2.49
N PHE A 79 -3.49 2.90 -2.29
CA PHE A 79 -2.84 2.81 -1.00
C PHE A 79 -1.95 4.03 -0.78
N ILE A 80 -2.09 4.69 0.39
CA ILE A 80 -1.15 5.70 0.86
C ILE A 80 -0.32 5.07 1.99
N TRP A 81 0.92 4.71 1.68
CA TRP A 81 1.84 4.13 2.65
C TRP A 81 2.74 5.18 3.28
N GLN A 82 2.61 5.38 4.59
CA GLN A 82 3.46 6.31 5.33
C GLN A 82 4.80 5.64 5.68
N VAL A 83 5.90 6.28 5.28
CA VAL A 83 7.25 5.72 5.36
C VAL A 83 8.12 6.59 6.28
N PRO A 84 8.38 6.17 7.52
CA PRO A 84 9.26 6.92 8.42
C PRO A 84 10.71 6.86 7.93
N ALA A 85 11.49 7.90 8.25
CA ALA A 85 12.90 8.01 7.85
C ALA A 85 13.76 6.79 8.24
N ALA A 86 13.47 6.17 9.40
CA ALA A 86 14.17 4.98 9.88
C ALA A 86 13.98 3.79 8.93
N LEU A 87 12.74 3.54 8.50
CA LEU A 87 12.45 2.49 7.53
C LEU A 87 13.05 2.82 6.17
N ARG A 88 12.91 4.07 5.69
CA ARG A 88 13.43 4.51 4.38
C ARG A 88 14.93 4.26 4.24
N ALA A 89 15.68 4.36 5.34
CA ALA A 89 17.13 4.12 5.36
C ALA A 89 17.50 2.62 5.43
N ASP A 90 16.55 1.74 5.74
CA ASP A 90 16.77 0.30 5.81
C ASP A 90 16.62 -0.39 4.44
N ARG A 91 17.37 -1.46 4.20
CA ARG A 91 17.30 -2.23 2.94
C ARG A 91 15.90 -2.80 2.68
N SER A 92 15.12 -3.04 3.74
CA SER A 92 13.78 -3.60 3.64
C SER A 92 12.81 -2.65 2.95
N PHE A 93 13.05 -1.34 2.97
CA PHE A 93 12.24 -0.38 2.22
C PHE A 93 12.25 -0.70 0.72
N GLY A 94 13.43 -1.00 0.16
CA GLY A 94 13.57 -1.39 -1.24
C GLY A 94 12.80 -2.68 -1.55
N VAL A 95 12.94 -3.70 -0.69
CA VAL A 95 12.26 -4.99 -0.88
C VAL A 95 10.73 -4.84 -0.83
N ILE A 96 10.20 -4.04 0.12
CA ILE A 96 8.76 -3.78 0.21
C ILE A 96 8.28 -2.97 -1.02
N CYS A 97 9.08 -2.01 -1.49
CA CYS A 97 8.78 -1.28 -2.72
C CYS A 97 8.68 -2.21 -3.93
N GLU A 98 9.56 -3.21 -4.05
CA GLU A 98 9.51 -4.21 -5.13
C GLU A 98 8.21 -5.01 -5.07
N THR A 99 7.83 -5.54 -3.90
CA THR A 99 6.55 -6.25 -3.72
C THR A 99 5.34 -5.38 -4.08
N LEU A 100 5.31 -4.12 -3.64
CA LEU A 100 4.20 -3.20 -3.93
C LEU A 100 4.15 -2.80 -5.41
N GLN A 101 5.31 -2.66 -6.06
CA GLN A 101 5.38 -2.35 -7.49
C GLN A 101 4.94 -3.53 -8.36
N ASP A 102 5.29 -4.75 -7.96
CA ASP A 102 4.88 -5.96 -8.66
C ASP A 102 3.35 -6.10 -8.63
N ALA A 103 2.75 -5.96 -7.44
CA ALA A 103 1.30 -5.97 -7.27
C ALA A 103 0.59 -4.83 -8.05
N GLU A 104 1.13 -3.62 -8.04
CA GLU A 104 0.59 -2.51 -8.87
C GLU A 104 0.69 -2.82 -10.37
N SER A 105 1.77 -3.47 -10.81
CA SER A 105 1.93 -3.90 -12.20
C SER A 105 0.92 -4.98 -12.59
N TYR A 106 0.67 -5.94 -11.70
CA TYR A 106 -0.36 -6.96 -11.88
C TYR A 106 -1.76 -6.34 -12.01
N ALA A 107 -2.10 -5.43 -11.10
CA ALA A 107 -3.42 -4.86 -10.98
C ALA A 107 -3.80 -3.86 -12.10
N GLY A 108 -2.84 -3.35 -12.86
CA GLY A 108 -3.08 -2.36 -13.91
C GLY A 108 -3.69 -1.07 -13.35
N THR A 109 -4.98 -0.82 -13.63
CA THR A 109 -5.69 0.37 -13.11
C THR A 109 -6.43 0.13 -11.80
N SER A 110 -6.56 -1.13 -11.38
CA SER A 110 -7.37 -1.55 -10.22
C SER A 110 -6.75 -1.12 -8.89
N LEU A 111 -5.42 -1.11 -8.80
CA LEU A 111 -4.66 -0.79 -7.59
C LEU A 111 -3.53 0.19 -7.92
N ALA A 112 -3.29 1.16 -7.06
CA ALA A 112 -2.13 2.04 -7.12
C ALA A 112 -1.52 2.22 -5.74
N VAL A 113 -0.20 2.46 -5.67
CA VAL A 113 0.50 2.72 -4.40
C VAL A 113 1.23 4.06 -4.44
N ILE A 114 1.04 4.85 -3.39
CA ILE A 114 1.77 6.08 -3.11
C ILE A 114 2.49 5.92 -1.77
N ALA A 115 3.82 5.94 -1.79
CA ALA A 115 4.62 6.05 -0.58
C ALA A 115 4.81 7.53 -0.21
N VAL A 116 4.51 7.91 1.03
CA VAL A 116 4.72 9.26 1.57
C VAL A 116 5.78 9.20 2.64
N CYS A 117 6.94 9.78 2.37
CA CYS A 117 8.06 9.81 3.30
C CYS A 117 7.89 10.94 4.31
N LEU A 118 7.89 10.55 5.59
CA LEU A 118 7.71 11.43 6.75
C LEU A 118 9.03 12.06 7.22
#